data_AF-A0A183E5K3-F1
#
_entry.id   AF-A0A183E5K3-F1
#
_cell.length_a   1.000
_cell.length_b   1.000
_cell.length_c   1.000
_cell.angle_alpha   90.00
_cell.angle_beta   90.00
_cell.angle_gamma   90.00
#
_symmetry.space_group_name_H-M   'P 1'
#
loop_
_entity.id
_entity.type
_entity.pdbx_description
1 polymer ?
#
loop_
_entity_poly.entity_id
_entity_poly.type
_entity_poly.pdbx_seq_one_letter_code
_entity_poly.pdbx_strand_id
1 'polypeptide(L)'
;MLQHRKYCHPGFAFSEVFFLVSSYGTVYLMWIKFRATYDQNHDTFRMEFLVVPAVVLALFINHHFSFMEIAWSFSIYLEAVAIMPQLFMLSRTGSAETITAHYLFALGMYRALYILNWIYRFYTEEFFDPIAVVAGVVQTILYADFFYLYVTRVIRGRKNLELPA
;
A
#
# COMPACT_ATOMS: atom_id res chain seq x y z
N MET A 1 -6.72 23.96 14.62
CA MET A 1 -5.44 24.53 15.12
C MET A 1 -4.28 23.51 15.17
N LEU A 2 -4.54 22.19 15.12
CA LEU A 2 -3.50 21.14 15.10
C LEU A 2 -2.91 20.83 13.72
N GLN A 3 -3.61 21.16 12.62
CA GLN A 3 -3.12 20.96 11.24
C GLN A 3 -1.87 21.80 10.93
N HIS A 4 -1.79 23.02 11.46
CA HIS A 4 -0.80 24.02 11.05
C HIS A 4 0.61 23.81 11.63
N ARG A 5 0.78 23.00 12.69
CA ARG A 5 2.09 22.73 13.32
C ARG A 5 2.88 21.58 12.68
N LYS A 6 2.23 20.68 11.94
CA LYS A 6 2.92 19.52 11.33
C LYS A 6 3.73 19.87 10.08
N TYR A 7 3.40 20.97 9.40
CA TYR A 7 4.02 21.38 8.12
C TYR A 7 5.35 22.16 8.25
N CYS A 8 5.78 22.52 9.46
CA CYS A 8 6.95 23.39 9.68
C CYS A 8 8.05 22.69 10.50
N HIS A 9 8.29 21.40 10.25
CA HIS A 9 9.46 20.69 10.78
C HIS A 9 10.34 20.21 9.61
N PRO A 10 11.65 20.54 9.58
CA PRO A 10 12.53 20.21 8.46
C PRO A 10 12.66 18.70 8.18
N GLY A 11 12.41 17.84 9.17
CA GLY A 11 12.37 16.39 8.99
C GLY A 11 11.16 15.88 8.18
N PHE A 12 10.02 16.59 8.21
CA PHE A 12 8.82 16.20 7.49
C PHE A 12 8.99 16.41 5.98
N ALA A 13 9.47 17.58 5.58
CA ALA A 13 9.78 17.90 4.17
C ALA A 13 10.82 16.95 3.57
N PHE A 14 11.84 16.53 4.34
CA PHE A 14 12.82 15.56 3.89
C PHE A 14 12.18 14.20 3.55
N SER A 15 11.28 13.70 4.42
CA SER A 15 10.61 12.42 4.20
C SER A 15 9.69 12.43 2.97
N GLU A 16 8.97 13.54 2.73
CA GLU A 16 8.12 13.70 1.56
C GLU A 16 8.93 13.74 0.27
N VAL A 17 10.01 14.51 0.25
CA VAL A 17 10.92 14.59 -0.91
C VAL A 17 11.59 13.24 -1.16
N PHE A 18 12.01 12.53 -0.12
CA PHE A 18 12.59 11.19 -0.23
C PHE A 18 11.60 10.17 -0.80
N PHE A 19 10.35 10.16 -0.33
CA PHE A 19 9.30 9.29 -0.84
C PHE A 19 8.97 9.58 -2.30
N LEU A 20 8.90 10.85 -2.68
CA LEU A 20 8.69 11.27 -4.06
C LEU A 20 9.85 10.82 -4.96
N VAL A 21 11.09 11.14 -4.59
CA VAL A 21 12.29 10.81 -5.38
C VAL A 21 12.46 9.30 -5.52
N SER A 22 12.24 8.52 -4.44
CA SER A 22 12.33 7.07 -4.50
C SER A 22 11.19 6.45 -5.33
N SER A 23 9.97 6.97 -5.26
CA SER A 23 8.85 6.48 -6.06
C SER A 23 9.07 6.74 -7.55
N TYR A 24 9.42 7.97 -7.93
CA TYR A 24 9.77 8.32 -9.31
C TYR A 24 11.01 7.56 -9.81
N GLY A 25 12.01 7.39 -8.94
CA GLY A 25 13.21 6.59 -9.25
C GLY A 25 12.86 5.13 -9.53
N THR A 26 11.95 4.54 -8.76
CA THR A 26 11.51 3.14 -8.99
C THR A 26 10.78 3.02 -10.33
N VAL A 27 9.87 3.95 -10.65
CA VAL A 27 9.19 4.00 -11.96
C VAL A 27 10.21 4.14 -13.09
N TYR A 28 11.17 5.05 -12.97
CA TYR A 28 12.22 5.26 -13.96
C TYR A 28 13.06 3.98 -14.20
N LEU A 29 13.44 3.30 -13.12
CA LEU A 29 14.21 2.06 -13.20
C LEU A 29 13.41 0.94 -13.89
N MET A 30 12.12 0.79 -13.58
CA MET A 30 11.25 -0.18 -14.23
C MET A 30 11.03 0.12 -15.72
N TRP A 31 10.75 1.39 -16.04
CA TRP A 31 10.28 1.76 -17.39
C TRP A 31 11.41 1.97 -18.39
N ILE A 32 12.59 2.41 -17.94
CA ILE A 32 13.71 2.77 -18.82
C ILE A 32 14.86 1.79 -18.63
N LYS A 33 15.41 1.66 -17.42
CA LYS A 33 16.69 0.97 -17.22
C LYS A 33 16.59 -0.56 -17.25
N PHE A 34 15.53 -1.13 -16.69
CA PHE A 34 15.30 -2.59 -16.62
C PHE A 34 14.13 -3.06 -17.49
N ARG A 35 13.79 -2.29 -18.52
CA ARG A 35 12.72 -2.61 -19.48
C ARG A 35 12.92 -3.97 -20.16
N ALA A 36 14.17 -4.42 -20.35
CA ALA A 36 14.48 -5.69 -21.00
C ALA A 36 14.12 -6.93 -20.14
N THR A 37 13.96 -6.77 -18.82
CA THR A 37 13.54 -7.83 -17.89
C THR A 37 12.06 -7.73 -17.52
N TYR A 38 11.36 -6.72 -18.07
CA TYR A 38 9.93 -6.48 -17.87
C TYR A 38 9.11 -7.42 -18.76
N ASP A 39 8.61 -8.51 -18.19
CA ASP A 39 7.74 -9.46 -18.89
C ASP A 39 6.29 -8.97 -18.93
N GLN A 40 5.97 -8.26 -20.02
CA GLN A 40 4.67 -7.64 -20.26
C GLN A 40 3.50 -8.65 -20.32
N ASN A 41 3.78 -9.96 -20.48
CA ASN A 41 2.74 -10.99 -20.58
C ASN A 41 2.11 -11.38 -19.24
N HIS A 42 2.79 -11.11 -18.11
CA HIS A 42 2.28 -11.45 -16.77
C HIS A 42 1.59 -10.27 -16.06
N ASP A 43 1.76 -9.04 -16.54
CA ASP A 43 1.23 -7.80 -15.95
C ASP A 43 -0.14 -7.42 -16.56
N THR A 44 -1.10 -8.35 -16.46
CA THR A 44 -2.47 -8.21 -17.02
C THR A 44 -3.43 -7.46 -16.11
N PHE A 45 -2.95 -6.97 -14.96
CA PHE A 45 -3.80 -6.30 -13.99
C PHE A 45 -4.19 -4.91 -14.50
N ARG A 46 -5.48 -4.73 -14.81
CA ARG A 46 -6.02 -3.48 -15.34
C ARG A 46 -6.13 -2.45 -14.22
N MET A 47 -5.16 -1.55 -14.16
CA MET A 47 -5.07 -0.46 -13.16
C MET A 47 -6.33 0.42 -13.16
N GLU A 48 -7.08 0.47 -14.27
CA GLU A 48 -8.34 1.19 -14.38
C GLU A 48 -9.36 0.72 -13.33
N PHE A 49 -9.34 -0.57 -12.94
CA PHE A 49 -10.23 -1.09 -11.90
C PHE A 49 -9.88 -0.62 -10.49
N LEU A 50 -8.70 -0.03 -10.27
CA LEU A 50 -8.34 0.60 -8.99
C LEU A 50 -8.59 2.10 -9.04
N VAL A 51 -8.14 2.73 -10.11
CA VAL A 51 -8.16 4.19 -10.25
C VAL A 51 -9.60 4.69 -10.39
N VAL A 52 -10.44 4.05 -11.22
CA VAL A 52 -11.81 4.51 -11.44
C VAL A 52 -12.64 4.46 -10.17
N PRO A 53 -12.69 3.35 -9.39
CA PRO A 53 -13.39 3.35 -8.11
C PRO A 53 -12.82 4.33 -7.10
N ALA A 54 -11.49 4.51 -7.04
CA ALA A 54 -10.87 5.47 -6.12
C ALA A 54 -11.26 6.92 -6.45
N VAL A 55 -11.30 7.30 -7.74
CA VAL A 55 -11.77 8.62 -8.18
C VAL A 55 -13.25 8.81 -7.85
N VAL A 56 -14.08 7.80 -8.13
CA VAL A 56 -15.51 7.84 -7.81
C VAL A 56 -15.72 8.02 -6.30
N LEU A 57 -15.06 7.20 -5.47
CA LEU A 57 -15.11 7.32 -4.02
C LEU A 57 -14.65 8.69 -3.53
N ALA A 58 -13.57 9.26 -4.08
CA ALA A 58 -13.09 10.58 -3.70
C ALA A 58 -14.07 11.71 -4.04
N LEU A 59 -14.82 11.59 -5.14
CA LEU A 59 -15.83 12.58 -5.52
C LEU A 59 -17.09 12.49 -4.67
N PHE A 60 -17.50 11.29 -4.26
CA PHE A 60 -18.72 11.09 -3.46
C PHE A 60 -18.49 11.15 -1.95
N ILE A 61 -17.32 10.72 -1.47
CA ILE A 61 -16.94 10.64 -0.06
C ILE A 61 -15.67 11.48 0.13
N ASN A 62 -15.87 12.73 0.52
CA ASN A 62 -14.83 13.67 0.91
C ASN A 62 -15.34 14.53 2.08
N HIS A 63 -14.42 15.12 2.85
CA HIS A 63 -14.79 16.01 3.95
C HIS A 63 -15.40 17.33 3.47
N HIS A 64 -14.84 17.90 2.40
CA HIS A 64 -15.34 19.11 1.75
C HIS A 64 -15.15 19.03 0.25
N PHE A 65 -16.13 19.54 -0.51
CA PHE A 65 -16.10 19.56 -1.97
C PHE A 65 -15.17 20.66 -2.50
N SER A 66 -13.88 20.53 -2.22
CA SER A 66 -12.82 21.36 -2.76
C SER A 66 -11.83 20.49 -3.52
N PHE A 67 -11.18 21.05 -4.54
CA PHE A 67 -10.23 20.30 -5.37
C PHE A 67 -9.12 19.66 -4.52
N MET A 68 -8.59 20.39 -3.52
CA MET A 68 -7.52 19.90 -2.66
C MET A 68 -7.96 18.72 -1.78
N GLU A 69 -9.16 18.79 -1.20
CA GLU A 69 -9.72 17.73 -0.35
C GLU A 69 -10.10 16.47 -1.15
N ILE A 70 -10.61 16.66 -2.37
CA ILE A 70 -10.87 15.55 -3.30
C ILE A 70 -9.56 14.87 -3.69
N ALA A 71 -8.52 15.65 -4.03
CA ALA A 71 -7.20 15.11 -4.35
C ALA A 71 -6.57 14.37 -3.17
N TRP A 72 -6.72 14.91 -1.96
CA TRP A 72 -6.26 14.26 -0.73
C TRP A 72 -7.01 12.94 -0.47
N SER A 73 -8.35 12.96 -0.52
CA SER A 73 -9.18 11.76 -0.33
C SER A 73 -8.90 10.69 -1.40
N PHE A 74 -8.70 11.11 -2.65
CA PHE A 74 -8.25 10.25 -3.74
C PHE A 74 -6.92 9.58 -3.43
N SER A 75 -5.93 10.33 -2.94
CA SER A 75 -4.62 9.77 -2.60
C SER A 75 -4.73 8.67 -1.53
N ILE A 76 -5.57 8.86 -0.52
CA ILE A 76 -5.81 7.90 0.57
C ILE A 76 -6.52 6.64 0.05
N TYR A 77 -7.55 6.78 -0.78
CA TYR A 77 -8.26 5.63 -1.36
C TYR A 77 -7.39 4.83 -2.33
N LEU A 78 -6.62 5.53 -3.18
CA LEU A 78 -5.72 4.86 -4.12
C LEU A 78 -4.60 4.12 -3.37
N GLU A 79 -4.03 4.72 -2.33
CA GLU A 79 -2.99 4.10 -1.49
C GLU A 79 -3.46 2.81 -0.83
N ALA A 80 -4.72 2.74 -0.42
CA ALA A 80 -5.30 1.54 0.19
C ALA A 80 -5.28 0.33 -0.76
N VAL A 81 -5.39 0.56 -2.07
CA VAL A 81 -5.49 -0.49 -3.09
C VAL A 81 -4.27 -0.60 -4.02
N ALA A 82 -3.33 0.36 -3.97
CA ALA A 82 -2.18 0.43 -4.86
C ALA A 82 -1.25 -0.80 -4.80
N ILE A 83 -1.30 -1.57 -3.71
CA ILE A 83 -0.51 -2.79 -3.55
C ILE A 83 -1.07 -3.97 -4.37
N MET A 84 -2.34 -3.93 -4.78
CA MET A 84 -3.03 -5.06 -5.42
C MET A 84 -2.34 -5.66 -6.66
N PRO A 85 -1.76 -4.88 -7.60
CA PRO A 85 -1.07 -5.45 -8.77
C PRO A 85 0.11 -6.34 -8.37
N GLN A 86 0.91 -5.89 -7.39
CA GLN A 86 2.05 -6.64 -6.85
C GLN A 86 1.59 -7.94 -6.18
N LEU A 87 0.48 -7.89 -5.43
CA LEU A 87 -0.11 -9.07 -4.80
C LEU A 87 -0.65 -10.06 -5.85
N PHE A 88 -1.32 -9.54 -6.89
CA PHE A 88 -1.86 -10.35 -7.97
C PHE A 88 -0.76 -11.10 -8.71
N MET A 89 0.34 -10.43 -9.07
CA MET A 89 1.50 -11.06 -9.71
C MET A 89 2.04 -12.21 -8.86
N LEU A 90 2.24 -12.00 -7.55
CA LEU A 90 2.76 -13.04 -6.64
C LEU A 90 1.80 -14.22 -6.50
N SER A 91 0.49 -13.95 -6.50
CA SER A 91 -0.53 -14.99 -6.43
C SER A 91 -0.58 -15.87 -7.68
N ARG A 92 -0.16 -15.35 -8.85
CA ARG A 92 -0.17 -16.02 -10.15
C ARG A 92 1.12 -16.80 -10.41
N THR A 93 2.27 -16.26 -10.04
CA THR A 93 3.56 -16.91 -10.24
C THR A 93 3.80 -18.05 -9.26
N GLY A 94 3.15 -18.06 -8.08
CA GLY A 94 3.23 -19.14 -7.10
C GLY A 94 4.60 -19.27 -6.39
N SER A 95 5.64 -18.68 -6.96
CA SER A 95 6.96 -18.47 -6.35
C SER A 95 7.02 -17.07 -5.76
N ALA A 96 6.77 -16.96 -4.46
CA ALA A 96 7.21 -15.80 -3.72
C ALA A 96 8.71 -15.96 -3.41
N GLU A 97 9.57 -15.20 -4.08
CA GLU A 97 10.96 -15.07 -3.64
C GLU A 97 10.96 -14.65 -2.17
N THR A 98 11.76 -15.34 -1.35
CA THR A 98 11.86 -15.08 0.09
C THR A 98 12.11 -13.59 0.38
N ILE A 99 12.84 -12.89 -0.48
CA ILE A 99 13.13 -11.46 -0.37
C ILE A 99 11.85 -10.60 -0.51
N THR A 100 11.05 -10.82 -1.55
CA THR A 100 9.78 -10.10 -1.77
C THR A 100 8.83 -10.30 -0.60
N ALA A 101 8.80 -11.50 -0.02
CA ALA A 101 7.97 -11.80 1.13
C ALA A 101 8.40 -11.04 2.39
N HIS A 102 9.70 -10.97 2.69
CA HIS A 102 10.19 -10.19 3.83
C HIS A 102 9.93 -8.69 3.64
N TYR A 103 10.07 -8.18 2.42
CA TYR A 103 9.73 -6.80 2.08
C TYR A 103 8.24 -6.50 2.36
N LEU A 104 7.34 -7.33 1.83
CA LEU A 104 5.90 -7.19 2.07
C LEU A 104 5.55 -7.38 3.56
N PHE A 105 6.29 -8.25 4.27
CA PHE A 105 6.12 -8.43 5.70
C PHE A 105 6.42 -7.16 6.50
N ALA A 106 7.59 -6.57 6.25
CA ALA A 106 8.01 -5.33 6.89
C ALA A 106 7.05 -4.17 6.55
N LEU A 107 6.58 -4.10 5.29
CA LEU A 107 5.63 -3.09 4.83
C LEU A 107 4.27 -3.22 5.54
N GLY A 108 3.76 -4.43 5.69
CA GLY A 108 2.52 -4.71 6.44
C GLY A 108 2.66 -4.41 7.93
N MET A 109 3.80 -4.77 8.55
CA MET A 109 4.08 -4.47 9.96
C MET A 109 4.16 -2.96 10.22
N TYR A 110 4.83 -2.21 9.33
CA TYR A 110 4.85 -0.75 9.38
C TYR A 110 3.43 -0.16 9.40
N ARG A 111 2.50 -0.71 8.61
CA ARG A 111 1.09 -0.27 8.58
C ARG A 111 0.32 -0.63 9.85
N ALA A 112 0.52 -1.83 10.39
CA ALA A 112 -0.10 -2.22 11.65
C ALA A 112 0.30 -1.29 12.81
N LEU A 113 1.57 -0.87 12.85
CA LEU A 113 2.06 0.13 13.82
C LEU A 113 1.40 1.50 13.61
N TYR A 114 1.09 1.89 12.38
CA TYR A 114 0.34 3.11 12.08
C TYR A 114 -1.08 3.09 12.66
N ILE A 115 -1.77 1.95 12.61
CA ILE A 115 -3.09 1.79 13.23
C ILE A 115 -2.99 1.98 14.75
N LEU A 116 -1.98 1.40 15.39
CA LEU A 116 -1.75 1.62 16.83
C LEU A 116 -1.49 3.10 17.14
N ASN A 117 -0.78 3.81 16.26
CA ASN A 117 -0.59 5.24 16.39
C ASN A 117 -1.92 6.02 16.28
N TRP A 118 -2.81 5.64 15.36
CA TRP A 118 -4.13 6.26 15.25
C TRP A 118 -4.98 6.04 16.51
N ILE A 119 -4.96 4.83 17.07
CA ILE A 119 -5.63 4.53 18.33
C ILE A 119 -5.07 5.41 19.45
N TYR A 120 -3.74 5.51 19.56
CA TYR A 120 -3.09 6.37 20.55
C TYR A 120 -3.50 7.84 20.40
N ARG A 121 -3.52 8.37 19.17
CA ARG A 121 -3.92 9.76 18.87
C ARG A 121 -5.42 10.00 19.11
N PHE A 122 -6.27 9.00 18.90
CA PHE A 122 -7.69 9.09 19.22
C PHE A 122 -7.91 9.31 20.71
N TYR A 123 -7.21 8.56 21.57
CA TYR A 123 -7.32 8.69 23.02
C TYR A 123 -6.64 9.94 23.60
N THR A 124 -5.60 10.46 22.94
CA THR A 124 -4.78 11.57 23.48
C THR A 124 -5.06 12.94 22.85
N GLU A 125 -5.42 13.00 21.57
CA GLU A 125 -5.60 14.23 20.80
C GLU A 125 -7.07 14.47 20.36
N GLU A 126 -8.00 13.55 20.66
CA GLU A 126 -9.40 13.53 20.18
C GLU A 126 -9.55 13.72 18.65
N PHE A 127 -8.50 13.40 17.89
CA PHE A 127 -8.48 13.55 16.45
C PHE A 127 -8.92 12.25 15.76
N PHE A 128 -10.05 12.29 15.07
CA PHE A 128 -10.61 11.14 14.33
C PHE A 128 -10.88 11.53 12.87
N ASP A 129 -10.24 10.82 11.95
CA ASP A 129 -10.46 10.95 10.50
C ASP A 129 -11.08 9.66 9.96
N PRO A 130 -12.40 9.65 9.69
CA PRO A 130 -13.09 8.44 9.23
C PRO A 130 -12.57 7.91 7.90
N ILE A 131 -12.16 8.79 6.97
CA ILE A 131 -11.69 8.42 5.64
C ILE A 131 -10.36 7.68 5.76
N ALA A 132 -9.42 8.24 6.53
CA ALA A 132 -8.12 7.63 6.76
C ALA A 132 -8.24 6.28 7.50
N VAL A 133 -9.12 6.20 8.50
CA VAL A 133 -9.34 4.96 9.27
C VAL A 133 -9.94 3.86 8.40
N VAL A 134 -11.00 4.14 7.65
CA VAL A 134 -11.64 3.14 6.78
C VAL A 134 -10.69 2.67 5.69
N ALA A 135 -9.99 3.59 5.02
CA ALA A 135 -9.00 3.25 4.01
C ALA A 135 -7.85 2.40 4.60
N GLY A 136 -7.36 2.74 5.79
CA GLY A 136 -6.33 1.97 6.49
C GLY A 136 -6.80 0.57 6.93
N VAL A 137 -8.06 0.42 7.32
CA VAL A 137 -8.65 -0.89 7.62
C VAL A 137 -8.71 -1.75 6.37
N VAL A 138 -9.22 -1.22 5.24
CA VAL A 138 -9.23 -1.93 3.95
C VAL A 138 -7.83 -2.37 3.55
N GLN A 139 -6.87 -1.44 3.64
CA GLN A 139 -5.47 -1.72 3.32
C GLN A 139 -4.90 -2.84 4.19
N THR A 140 -5.23 -2.86 5.48
CA THR A 140 -4.74 -3.88 6.43
C THR A 140 -5.36 -5.25 6.16
N ILE A 141 -6.64 -5.29 5.78
CA ILE A 141 -7.29 -6.54 5.36
C ILE A 141 -6.61 -7.10 4.11
N LEU A 142 -6.29 -6.27 3.12
CA LEU A 142 -5.56 -6.70 1.93
C LEU A 142 -4.17 -7.27 2.26
N TYR A 143 -3.44 -6.63 3.18
CA TYR A 143 -2.17 -7.18 3.67
C TYR A 143 -2.36 -8.49 4.44
N ALA A 144 -3.40 -8.61 5.27
CA ALA A 144 -3.69 -9.82 6.02
C ALA A 144 -4.07 -11.01 5.13
N ASP A 145 -4.90 -10.78 4.11
CA ASP A 145 -5.25 -11.79 3.10
C ASP A 145 -4.00 -12.28 2.36
N PHE A 146 -3.11 -11.35 2.00
CA PHE A 146 -1.81 -11.69 1.44
C PHE A 146 -0.97 -12.55 2.38
N PHE A 147 -0.83 -12.17 3.65
CA PHE A 147 -0.08 -12.95 4.63
C PHE A 147 -0.64 -14.36 4.79
N TYR A 148 -1.97 -14.47 4.83
CA TYR A 148 -2.65 -15.75 4.91
C TYR A 148 -2.33 -16.64 3.70
N LEU A 149 -2.44 -16.08 2.49
CA LEU A 149 -2.14 -16.78 1.23
C LEU A 149 -0.66 -17.16 1.14
N TYR A 150 0.25 -16.28 1.57
CA TYR A 150 1.69 -16.53 1.63
C TYR A 150 2.05 -17.67 2.59
N VAL A 151 1.60 -17.60 3.84
CA VAL A 151 1.86 -18.65 4.85
C VAL A 151 1.30 -19.99 4.37
N THR A 152 0.09 -19.97 3.81
CA THR A 152 -0.58 -21.19 3.36
C THR A 152 0.08 -21.78 2.10
N ARG A 153 0.66 -20.98 1.20
CA ARG A 153 1.31 -21.51 -0.02
C ARG A 153 2.79 -21.81 0.18
N VAL A 154 3.54 -20.97 0.89
CA VAL A 154 5.00 -21.11 1.04
C VAL A 154 5.34 -22.06 2.18
N ILE A 155 4.76 -21.87 3.37
CA ILE A 155 5.12 -22.70 4.53
C ILE A 155 4.48 -24.08 4.42
N ARG A 156 3.21 -24.19 4.01
CA ARG A 156 2.56 -25.50 3.79
C ARG A 156 2.90 -26.12 2.43
N GLY A 157 3.18 -25.33 1.39
CA GLY A 157 3.62 -25.88 0.10
C GLY A 157 5.04 -26.45 0.14
N ARG A 158 5.96 -25.86 0.93
CA ARG A 158 7.27 -26.49 1.21
C ARG A 158 7.15 -27.77 2.03
N LYS A 159 6.16 -27.89 2.93
CA LYS A 159 5.87 -29.16 3.61
C LYS A 159 5.41 -30.28 2.67
N ASN A 160 4.87 -29.96 1.49
CA ASN A 160 4.48 -30.95 0.48
C ASN A 160 5.63 -31.33 -0.48
N LEU A 161 6.81 -30.70 -0.34
CA LEU A 161 8.01 -30.96 -1.15
C LEU A 161 9.13 -31.64 -0.34
N GLU A 162 8.85 -32.01 0.90
CA GLU A 162 9.65 -32.97 1.65
C GLU A 162 8.79 -34.19 1.92
N LEU A 163 9.19 -35.31 1.33
CA LEU A 163 9.24 -36.70 1.83
C LEU A 163 9.50 -37.60 0.60
N PRO A 164 10.39 -38.63 0.61
CA PRO A 164 10.96 -39.34 1.77
C PRO A 164 12.49 -39.58 1.74
N ALA A 165 13.10 -39.66 2.92
CA ALA A 165 14.06 -40.69 3.33
C ALA A 165 14.32 -40.55 4.84
#